data_AF-A0A1Q8ULA6-F1
#
_entry.id   AF-A0A1Q8ULA6-F1
#
_cell.length_a   1.000
_cell.length_b   1.000
_cell.length_c   1.000
_cell.angle_alpha   90.00
_cell.angle_beta   90.00
_cell.angle_gamma   90.00
#
_symmetry.space_group_name_H-M   'P 1'
#
loop_
_entity.id
_entity.type
_entity.pdbx_description
1 polymer ?
#
loop_
_entity_poly.entity_id
_entity_poly.type
_entity_poly.pdbx_seq_one_letter_code
_entity_poly.pdbx_strand_id
1 'polypeptide(L)' 'MKQPQLEKEIRALQSDIYQLAKKTSSYSHGEILKLSQKLDQKIVSYQKLFNHTK' A
#
# COMPACT_ATOMS: atom_id res chain seq x y z
N MET A 1 -4.76 12.99 7.92
CA MET A 1 -5.30 12.53 6.61
C MET A 1 -6.70 11.98 6.83
N LYS A 2 -7.64 12.22 5.92
CA LYS A 2 -9.02 11.67 6.05
C LYS A 2 -9.02 10.20 5.59
N GLN A 3 -9.81 9.35 6.25
CA GLN A 3 -9.91 7.91 5.96
C GLN A 3 -10.09 7.58 4.46
N PRO A 4 -10.95 8.27 3.68
CA PRO A 4 -11.13 7.97 2.26
C PRO A 4 -9.90 8.23 1.39
N GLN A 5 -9.05 9.18 1.80
CA GLN A 5 -7.79 9.46 1.10
C GLN A 5 -6.80 8.32 1.28
N LEU A 6 -6.76 7.76 2.49
CA LEU A 6 -5.85 6.67 2.83
C LEU A 6 -6.22 5.37 2.12
N GLU A 7 -7.52 5.08 1.98
CA GLU A 7 -8.01 3.94 1.19
C GLU A 7 -7.63 4.06 -0.29
N LYS A 8 -7.76 5.26 -0.88
CA LYS A 8 -7.34 5.51 -2.26
C LYS A 8 -5.85 5.25 -2.47
N GLU A 9 -5.02 5.73 -1.54
CA GLU A 9 -3.57 5.54 -1.59
C GLU A 9 -3.18 4.06 -1.42
N ILE A 10 -3.84 3.32 -0.54
CA ILE A 10 -3.65 1.87 -0.39
C ILE A 10 -3.98 1.14 -1.70
N ARG A 11 -5.12 1.44 -2.32
CA ARG A 11 -5.53 0.81 -3.59
C ARG A 11 -4.57 1.14 -4.74
N ALA A 12 -4.09 2.38 -4.79
CA ALA A 12 -3.10 2.79 -5.80
C ALA A 12 -1.80 1.99 -5.66
N LEU A 13 -1.26 1.90 -4.44
CA LEU A 13 -0.04 1.13 -4.17
C LEU A 13 -0.20 -0.36 -4.49
N GLN A 14 -1.34 -0.95 -4.18
CA GLN A 14 -1.65 -2.35 -4.57
C GLN A 14 -1.64 -2.53 -6.09
N SER A 15 -2.21 -1.58 -6.84
CA SER A 15 -2.21 -1.62 -8.30
C SER A 15 -0.81 -1.49 -8.88
N ASP A 16 -0.01 -0.54 -8.37
CA ASP A 16 1.36 -0.31 -8.82
C ASP A 16 2.24 -1.54 -8.58
N ILE A 17 2.14 -2.15 -7.40
CA ILE A 17 2.86 -3.39 -7.06
C ILE A 17 2.48 -4.51 -8.04
N TYR A 18 1.19 -4.71 -8.30
CA TYR A 18 0.72 -5.76 -9.21
C TYR A 18 1.22 -5.55 -10.64
N GLN A 19 1.10 -4.33 -11.17
CA GLN A 19 1.57 -4.01 -12.52
C GLN A 19 3.09 -4.19 -12.64
N LEU A 20 3.84 -3.73 -11.64
CA LEU A 20 5.28 -3.83 -11.64
C LEU A 20 5.74 -5.29 -11.53
N ALA A 21 5.13 -6.08 -10.63
CA ALA A 21 5.42 -7.51 -10.50
C ALA A 21 5.09 -8.30 -11.77
N LYS A 22 4.01 -7.92 -12.47
CA LYS A 22 3.68 -8.49 -13.78
C LYS A 22 4.74 -8.15 -14.84
N LYS A 23 5.28 -6.93 -14.80
CA LYS A 23 6.34 -6.48 -15.73
C LYS A 23 7.69 -7.13 -15.45
N THR A 24 8.05 -7.32 -14.18
CA THR A 24 9.34 -7.89 -13.75
C THR A 24 9.30 -9.41 -13.59
N SER A 25 8.11 -10.03 -13.65
CA SER A 25 7.87 -11.44 -13.33
C SER A 25 8.37 -11.83 -11.92
N SER A 26 8.43 -10.88 -11.00
CA SER A 26 8.97 -11.10 -9.66
C SER A 26 8.43 -10.05 -8.68
N TYR A 27 7.97 -10.48 -7.51
CA TYR A 27 7.60 -9.59 -6.41
C TYR A 27 8.78 -9.21 -5.50
N SER A 28 9.95 -9.82 -5.70
CA SER A 28 11.16 -9.53 -4.92
C SER A 28 12.07 -8.49 -5.58
N HIS A 29 11.63 -7.88 -6.68
CA HIS A 29 12.37 -6.78 -7.29
C HIS A 29 12.44 -5.59 -6.33
N GLY A 30 13.60 -4.92 -6.26
CA GLY A 30 13.87 -3.90 -5.24
C GLY A 30 12.85 -2.75 -5.22
N GLU A 31 12.32 -2.36 -6.37
CA GLU A 31 11.26 -1.35 -6.46
C GLU A 31 9.93 -1.83 -5.89
N ILE A 32 9.56 -3.10 -6.11
CA ILE A 32 8.34 -3.68 -5.55
C ILE A 32 8.46 -3.80 -4.04
N LEU A 33 9.62 -4.20 -3.52
CA LEU A 33 9.86 -4.23 -2.08
C LEU A 33 9.70 -2.85 -1.43
N LYS A 34 10.20 -1.79 -2.08
CA LYS A 34 10.01 -0.41 -1.61
C LYS A 34 8.53 0.00 -1.61
N LEU A 35 7.79 -0.36 -2.65
CA LEU A 35 6.34 -0.08 -2.72
C LEU A 35 5.56 -0.86 -1.65
N SER A 36 5.91 -2.13 -1.41
CA SER A 36 5.31 -2.96 -0.37
C SER A 36 5.53 -2.37 1.04
N GLN A 37 6.76 -1.91 1.34
CA GLN A 37 7.03 -1.24 2.62
C GLN A 37 6.19 0.04 2.79
N LYS A 38 5.99 0.80 1.72
CA LYS A 38 5.13 2.00 1.74
C LYS A 38 3.66 1.65 1.92
N LEU A 39 3.19 0.56 1.30
CA LEU A 39 1.86 0.02 1.48
C LEU A 39 1.62 -0.38 2.94
N ASP A 40 2.56 -1.08 3.56
CA ASP A 40 2.46 -1.50 4.96
C ASP A 40 2.31 -0.30 5.91
N GLN A 41 3.11 0.76 5.71
CA GLN A 41 3.01 2.00 6.49
C GLN A 41 1.62 2.65 6.38
N LYS A 42 1.01 2.61 5.18
CA LYS A 42 -0.33 3.15 4.95
C LYS A 42 -1.40 2.27 5.61
N ILE A 43 -1.28 0.95 5.52
CA ILE A 43 -2.20 0.02 6.20
C ILE A 43 -2.16 0.22 7.72
N VAL A 44 -0.98 0.33 8.31
CA VAL A 44 -0.83 0.61 9.76
C VAL A 44 -1.51 1.93 10.13
N SER A 45 -1.33 2.97 9.31
CA SER A 45 -1.97 4.27 9.53
C SER A 45 -3.50 4.18 9.44
N TYR A 46 -4.01 3.40 8.49
CA TYR A 46 -5.45 3.15 8.32
C TYR A 46 -6.03 2.41 9.54
N GLN A 47 -5.37 1.34 9.97
CA GLN A 47 -5.79 0.55 11.14
C GLN A 47 -5.80 1.38 12.42
N LYS A 48 -4.80 2.25 12.61
CA LYS A 48 -4.79 3.18 13.74
C LYS A 48 -6.01 4.10 13.71
N LEU A 49 -6.31 4.70 12.57
CA LEU A 49 -7.50 5.56 12.43
C LEU A 49 -8.80 4.79 12.73
N PHE A 50 -8.94 3.57 12.21
CA PHE A 50 -10.12 2.74 12.42
C PHE A 50 -10.28 2.29 13.89
N ASN A 51 -9.18 1.93 14.56
CA ASN A 51 -9.19 1.49 15.96
C ASN A 51 -9.39 2.65 16.95
N HIS A 52 -9.11 3.90 16.57
CA HIS A 52 -9.40 5.08 17.38
C HIS A 52 -10.84 5.60 17.26
N THR A 53 -11.62 5.07 16.30
CA THR A 53 -13.04 5.41 16.08
C THR A 53 -14.02 4.39 16.66
N LYS A 54 -13.52 3.33 17.32
CA LYS A 54 -14.32 2.37 18.11
C LYS A 54 -14.27 2.72 19.58
#